data_AF-D3NTJ9-F1
#
_entry.id   AF-D3NTJ9-F1
#
_cell.length_a   1.000
_cell.length_b   1.000
_cell.length_c   1.000
_cell.angle_alpha   90.00
_cell.angle_beta   90.00
_cell.angle_gamma   90.00
#
_symmetry.space_group_name_H-M   'P 1'
#
loop_
_entity.id
_entity.type
_entity.pdbx_description
1 polymer ?
#
loop_
_entity_poly.entity_id
_entity_poly.type
_entity_poly.pdbx_seq_one_letter_code
_entity_poly.pdbx_strand_id
1 'polypeptide(L)'
;MPVSPTNPASPSRVTATVQVEELPRTIIAALPSPPAAGTRFRVTIEPVEESEDERRMSLQEDIATGLEDAAAGRTTDGELLFERLISKYAISKHDKTGQSEQG
;
A
#
# COMPACT_ATOMS: atom_id res chain seq x y z
N MET A 1 6.71 -29.10 25.75
CA MET A 1 6.65 -29.34 24.29
C MET A 1 6.81 -28.00 23.59
N PRO A 2 7.75 -27.80 22.66
CA PRO A 2 7.89 -26.53 21.97
C PRO A 2 6.76 -26.39 20.93
N VAL A 3 5.99 -25.31 21.02
CA VAL A 3 5.04 -24.91 19.99
C VAL A 3 5.80 -24.11 18.94
N SER A 4 5.78 -24.57 17.69
CA SER A 4 6.34 -23.85 16.56
C SER A 4 5.61 -22.51 16.39
N PRO A 5 6.31 -21.38 16.16
CA PRO A 5 5.65 -20.13 15.86
C PRO A 5 4.90 -20.26 14.52
N THR A 6 3.59 -20.03 14.53
CA THR A 6 2.81 -19.86 13.31
C THR A 6 3.26 -18.55 12.66
N ASN A 7 3.82 -18.67 11.47
CA ASN A 7 4.24 -17.58 10.59
C ASN A 7 3.11 -16.52 10.49
N PRO A 8 3.36 -15.20 10.67
CA PRO A 8 2.33 -14.20 10.43
C PRO A 8 1.86 -14.34 9.00
N ALA A 9 0.55 -14.54 8.82
CA ALA A 9 -0.05 -14.83 7.54
C ALA A 9 0.32 -13.70 6.55
N SER A 10 1.18 -14.04 5.58
CA SER A 10 1.42 -13.18 4.42
C SER A 10 0.08 -12.72 3.86
N PRO A 11 -0.04 -11.46 3.42
CA PRO A 11 -1.31 -10.96 2.91
C PRO A 11 -1.82 -11.94 1.83
N SER A 12 -3.04 -12.42 2.03
CA SER A 12 -3.54 -13.57 1.29
C SER A 12 -3.77 -13.19 -0.16
N ARG A 13 -3.09 -13.89 -1.07
CA ARG A 13 -3.32 -13.80 -2.52
C ARG A 13 -4.82 -13.98 -2.81
N VAL A 14 -5.49 -12.93 -3.29
CA VAL A 14 -6.93 -12.99 -3.61
C VAL A 14 -7.11 -13.22 -5.09
N THR A 15 -7.96 -14.18 -5.47
CA THR A 15 -8.37 -14.36 -6.86
C THR A 15 -9.82 -13.93 -7.03
N ALA A 16 -10.07 -12.98 -7.93
CA ALA A 16 -11.40 -12.46 -8.23
C ALA A 16 -11.73 -12.62 -9.71
N THR A 17 -13.03 -12.66 -10.02
CA THR A 17 -13.50 -12.57 -11.41
C THR A 17 -14.02 -11.15 -11.63
N VAL A 18 -13.42 -10.43 -12.57
CA VAL A 18 -13.77 -9.03 -12.90
C VAL A 18 -14.15 -8.91 -14.36
N GLN A 19 -14.98 -7.93 -14.70
CA GLN A 19 -15.31 -7.65 -16.10
C GLN A 19 -14.18 -6.84 -16.76
N VAL A 20 -14.10 -6.91 -18.09
CA VAL A 20 -13.09 -6.19 -18.88
C VAL A 20 -13.13 -4.68 -18.63
N GLU A 21 -14.30 -4.12 -18.41
CA GLU A 21 -14.52 -2.70 -18.14
C GLU A 21 -13.93 -2.26 -16.79
N GLU A 22 -13.75 -3.20 -15.87
CA GLU A 22 -13.16 -2.99 -14.54
C GLU A 22 -11.63 -3.17 -14.56
N LEU A 23 -11.06 -3.65 -15.67
CA LEU A 23 -9.61 -3.81 -15.80
C LEU A 23 -8.92 -2.47 -16.06
N PRO A 24 -7.75 -2.22 -15.46
CA PRO A 24 -6.89 -1.10 -15.83
C PRO A 24 -6.55 -1.13 -17.32
N ARG A 25 -6.60 0.05 -17.96
CA ARG A 25 -6.30 0.21 -19.40
C ARG A 25 -4.92 -0.33 -19.79
N THR A 26 -3.95 -0.25 -18.88
CA THR A 26 -2.61 -0.81 -19.04
C THR A 26 -2.62 -2.33 -19.20
N ILE A 27 -3.47 -3.04 -18.45
CA ILE A 27 -3.61 -4.50 -18.59
C ILE A 27 -4.30 -4.83 -19.92
N ILE A 28 -5.37 -4.10 -20.26
CA ILE A 28 -6.09 -4.30 -21.53
C ILE A 28 -5.16 -4.09 -22.74
N ALA A 29 -4.31 -3.06 -22.70
CA ALA A 29 -3.34 -2.76 -23.76
C ALA A 29 -2.21 -3.80 -23.89
N ALA A 30 -1.93 -4.54 -22.81
CA ALA A 30 -0.93 -5.61 -22.83
C ALA A 30 -1.47 -6.94 -23.39
N LEU A 31 -2.78 -7.06 -23.61
CA LEU A 31 -3.37 -8.26 -24.19
C LEU A 31 -3.09 -8.32 -25.70
N PRO A 32 -2.82 -9.52 -26.26
CA PRO A 32 -2.49 -9.68 -27.68
C PRO A 32 -3.64 -9.28 -28.63
N SER A 33 -4.87 -9.24 -28.11
CA SER A 33 -6.04 -8.74 -28.83
C SER A 33 -7.00 -8.06 -27.86
N PRO A 34 -7.72 -7.01 -28.29
CA PRO A 34 -8.66 -6.31 -27.43
C PRO A 34 -9.83 -7.25 -27.06
N PRO A 35 -10.07 -7.49 -25.76
CA PRO A 35 -11.19 -8.31 -25.31
C PRO A 35 -12.55 -7.71 -25.69
N ALA A 36 -13.50 -8.59 -25.99
CA ALA A 36 -14.89 -8.18 -26.22
C ALA A 36 -15.51 -7.61 -24.94
N ALA A 37 -16.43 -6.65 -25.09
CA ALA A 37 -17.19 -6.10 -23.98
C ALA A 37 -17.90 -7.21 -23.18
N GLY A 38 -17.93 -7.09 -21.85
CA GLY A 38 -18.47 -8.09 -20.94
C GLY A 38 -17.63 -9.36 -20.75
N THR A 39 -16.43 -9.44 -21.35
CA THR A 39 -15.50 -10.56 -21.09
C THR A 39 -15.09 -10.57 -19.63
N ARG A 40 -15.12 -11.75 -19.00
CA ARG A 40 -14.73 -11.93 -17.59
C ARG A 40 -13.31 -12.47 -17.48
N PHE A 41 -12.51 -11.83 -16.63
CA PHE A 41 -11.14 -12.20 -16.36
C PHE A 41 -10.99 -12.71 -14.94
N ARG A 42 -10.27 -13.82 -14.77
CA ARG A 42 -9.85 -14.30 -13.46
C ARG A 42 -8.52 -13.64 -13.11
N VAL A 43 -8.57 -12.64 -12.24
CA VAL A 43 -7.40 -11.85 -11.83
C VAL A 43 -6.92 -12.35 -10.48
N THR A 44 -5.62 -12.53 -10.34
CA THR A 44 -5.01 -12.74 -9.04
C THR A 44 -4.34 -11.45 -8.59
N ILE A 45 -4.70 -10.99 -7.39
CA ILE A 45 -4.06 -9.88 -6.71
C ILE A 45 -3.00 -10.47 -5.79
N GLU A 46 -1.73 -10.24 -6.13
CA GLU A 46 -0.60 -10.56 -5.27
C GLU A 46 -0.22 -9.29 -4.50
N PRO A 47 -0.34 -9.30 -3.16
CA PRO A 47 0.13 -8.20 -2.34
C PRO A 47 1.66 -8.17 -2.42
N VAL A 48 2.18 -7.14 -3.07
CA VAL A 48 3.62 -6.87 -3.10
C VAL A 48 3.95 -6.21 -1.76
N GLU A 49 4.88 -6.79 -1.00
CA GLU A 49 5.49 -6.05 0.11
C GLU A 49 6.26 -4.88 -0.51
N GLU A 50 5.78 -3.65 -0.31
CA GLU A 50 6.53 -2.46 -0.74
C GLU A 50 7.95 -2.54 -0.19
N SER A 51 8.94 -2.48 -1.08
CA SER A 51 10.34 -2.54 -0.68
C SER A 51 10.67 -1.34 0.22
N GLU A 52 11.56 -1.52 1.19
CA GLU A 52 11.94 -0.41 2.09
C GLU A 52 12.47 0.82 1.33
N ASP A 53 13.10 0.61 0.17
CA ASP A 53 13.58 1.68 -0.71
C ASP A 53 12.43 2.43 -1.42
N GLU A 54 11.38 1.72 -1.87
CA GLU A 54 10.19 2.33 -2.47
C GLU A 54 9.41 3.17 -1.45
N ARG A 55 9.33 2.69 -0.20
CA ARG A 55 8.72 3.44 0.91
C ARG A 55 9.52 4.69 1.25
N ARG A 56 10.86 4.58 1.30
CA ARG A 56 11.74 5.73 1.55
C ARG A 56 11.62 6.78 0.46
N MET A 57 11.58 6.36 -0.81
CA MET A 57 11.43 7.27 -1.94
C MET A 57 10.07 7.98 -1.88
N SER A 58 8.99 7.24 -1.64
CA SER A 58 7.65 7.82 -1.49
C SER A 58 7.56 8.79 -0.31
N LEU A 59 8.19 8.47 0.82
CA LEU A 59 8.25 9.38 1.98
C LEU A 59 9.00 10.68 1.67
N GLN A 60 10.11 10.59 0.92
CA GLN A 60 10.86 11.77 0.50
C GLN A 60 10.04 12.66 -0.45
N GLU A 61 9.29 12.06 -1.38
CA GLU A 61 8.39 12.79 -2.28
C GLU A 61 7.24 13.48 -1.53
N ASP A 62 6.63 12.79 -0.57
CA ASP A 62 5.56 13.35 0.27
C ASP A 62 6.08 14.54 1.11
N ILE A 63 7.30 14.43 1.68
CA ILE A 63 7.94 15.52 2.43
C ILE A 63 8.26 16.69 1.49
N ALA A 64 8.81 16.43 0.31
CA ALA A 64 9.14 17.47 -0.66
C ALA A 64 7.89 18.25 -1.09
N THR A 65 6.78 17.54 -1.33
CA THR A 65 5.48 18.15 -1.66
C THR A 65 4.99 19.03 -0.52
N GLY A 66 5.07 18.56 0.73
CA GLY A 66 4.69 19.35 1.90
C GLY A 66 5.54 20.61 2.08
N LEU A 67 6.84 20.53 1.80
CA LEU A 67 7.75 21.68 1.84
C LEU A 67 7.44 22.69 0.73
N GLU A 68 7.12 22.22 -0.48
CA GLU A 68 6.72 23.08 -1.59
C GLU A 68 5.38 23.78 -1.32
N ASP A 69 4.42 23.07 -0.72
CA ASP A 69 3.13 23.65 -0.30
C ASP A 69 3.32 24.72 0.80
N ALA A 70 4.18 24.45 1.78
CA ALA A 70 4.53 25.43 2.81
C ALA A 70 5.23 26.66 2.21
N ALA A 71 6.17 26.45 1.27
CA ALA A 71 6.86 27.52 0.56
C ALA A 71 5.92 28.33 -0.35
N ALA A 72 4.90 27.70 -0.91
CA ALA A 72 3.84 28.34 -1.70
C ALA A 72 2.81 29.10 -0.85
N GLY A 73 2.96 29.13 0.48
CA GLY A 73 2.01 29.79 1.39
C GLY A 73 0.66 29.08 1.48
N ARG A 74 0.54 27.86 0.96
CA ARG A 74 -0.59 26.97 1.19
C ARG A 74 -0.36 26.36 2.57
N THR A 75 -0.79 27.05 3.62
CA THR A 75 -0.60 26.59 5.00
C THR A 75 -1.38 25.31 5.25
N THR A 76 -0.79 24.16 4.90
CA THR A 76 -1.14 22.89 5.53
C THR A 76 -0.45 22.95 6.90
N ASP A 77 -1.24 22.94 7.96
CA ASP A 77 -0.73 22.85 9.33
C ASP A 77 0.31 21.73 9.39
N GLY A 78 1.55 22.07 9.75
CA GLY A 78 2.67 21.13 9.78
C GLY A 78 2.38 19.94 10.70
N GLU A 79 1.57 20.16 11.74
CA GLU A 79 1.12 19.12 12.66
C GLU A 79 0.20 18.11 11.95
N LEU A 80 -0.79 18.58 11.17
CA LEU A 80 -1.69 17.71 10.41
C LEU A 80 -0.95 16.90 9.35
N LEU A 81 0.08 17.48 8.73
CA LEU A 81 0.90 16.79 7.73
C LEU A 81 1.74 15.69 8.40
N PHE A 82 2.31 15.99 9.57
CA PHE A 82 3.06 15.02 10.36
C PHE A 82 2.18 13.90 10.91
N GLU A 83 1.00 14.20 11.45
CA GLU A 83 0.01 13.21 11.89
C GLU A 83 -0.43 12.28 10.74
N ARG A 84 -0.59 12.82 9.53
CA ARG A 84 -0.92 12.04 8.33
C ARG A 84 0.22 11.12 7.93
N LEU A 85 1.47 11.60 7.99
CA LEU A 85 2.66 10.79 7.69
C LEU A 85 2.87 9.68 8.74
N ILE A 86 2.70 9.99 10.03
CA ILE A 86 2.72 8.99 11.10
C ILE A 86 1.63 7.95 10.86
N SER A 87 0.39 8.36 10.58
CA SER A 87 -0.71 7.43 10.34
C SER A 87 -0.45 6.53 9.12
N LYS A 88 0.17 7.07 8.06
CA LYS A 88 0.47 6.33 6.82
C LYS A 88 1.66 5.37 6.98
N TYR A 89 2.68 5.73 7.76
CA TYR A 89 3.96 4.99 7.79
C TYR A 89 4.32 4.35 9.15
N ALA A 90 3.78 4.84 10.28
CA ALA A 90 4.09 4.30 11.60
C ALA A 90 3.24 3.08 11.99
N ILE A 91 2.02 2.94 11.47
CA ILE A 91 1.16 1.77 11.73
C ILE A 91 1.78 0.49 11.12
N SER A 92 2.61 0.61 10.07
CA SER A 92 3.39 -0.52 9.55
C SER A 92 4.57 -0.95 10.44
N LYS A 93 4.89 -0.21 11.51
CA LYS A 93 5.95 -0.56 12.48
C LYS A 93 5.44 -0.94 13.87
N HIS A 94 4.13 -0.87 14.13
CA HIS A 94 3.57 -1.06 15.48
C HIS A 94 2.76 -2.35 15.69
N ASP A 95 3.14 -3.46 15.05
CA ASP A 95 2.83 -4.82 15.53
C ASP A 95 4.09 -5.53 16.08
N LYS A 96 5.09 -4.75 16.53
CA LYS A 96 6.36 -5.30 17.06
C LYS A 96 6.83 -4.70 18.38
N THR A 97 6.05 -3.89 19.09
CA THR A 97 6.48 -3.39 20.40
C THR A 97 5.30 -2.99 21.28
N GLY A 98 4.86 -3.90 22.16
CA GLY A 98 3.83 -3.55 23.13
C GLY A 98 3.16 -4.74 23.81
N GLN A 99 3.92 -5.59 24.50
CA GLN A 99 3.51 -6.22 25.76
C GLN A 99 4.72 -6.92 26.39
N SER A 100 5.60 -6.10 26.97
CA SER A 100 6.45 -6.50 28.08
C SER A 100 5.84 -5.89 29.33
N GLU A 101 5.71 -6.70 30.39
CA GLU A 101 5.43 -6.30 31.79
C GLU A 101 3.96 -5.91 32.09
N GLN A 102 3.30 -6.33 33.17
CA GLN A 102 3.69 -6.94 34.45
C GLN A 102 2.40 -7.35 35.20
N GLY A 103 2.42 -8.43 35.99
CA GLY A 103 1.42 -8.73 37.02
C GLY A 103 0.98 -10.18 37.09
#